data_AF-A0A2M8D323-F1
#
_entry.id   AF-A0A2M8D323-F1
#
_cell.length_a   1.000
_cell.length_b   1.000
_cell.length_c   1.000
_cell.angle_alpha   90.00
_cell.angle_beta   90.00
_cell.angle_gamma   90.00
#
_symmetry.space_group_name_H-M   'P 1'
#
loop_
_entity.id
_entity.type
_entity.pdbx_description
1 polymer ?
#
loop_
_entity_poly.entity_id
_entity_poly.type
_entity_poly.pdbx_seq_one_letter_code
_entity_poly.pdbx_strand_id
1 'polypeptide(L)'
;MFQESEVVNLVLALLVTGFFIFFSRGYRRPRFPFLYLGFFSMLMAIVFTVVEGVLFPVFFNLAEHFCYGASGIFFLIGCLRLAGKRGDING
;
A
#
# COMPACT_ATOMS: atom_id res chain seq x y z
N MET A 1 3.02 -20.85 4.96
CA MET A 1 2.15 -21.57 5.92
C MET A 1 0.74 -21.24 5.50
N PHE A 2 -0.15 -22.21 5.24
CA PHE A 2 -1.52 -21.85 4.83
C PHE A 2 -2.25 -21.25 6.03
N GLN A 3 -2.26 -19.93 6.10
CA GLN A 3 -2.90 -19.20 7.18
C GLN A 3 -4.17 -18.59 6.61
N GLU A 4 -5.32 -19.05 7.07
CA GLU A 4 -6.63 -18.51 6.68
C GLU A 4 -6.68 -16.97 6.80
N SER A 5 -5.85 -16.42 7.69
CA SER A 5 -5.54 -15.01 7.86
C SER A 5 -5.12 -14.27 6.58
N GLU A 6 -4.43 -14.91 5.63
CA GLU A 6 -3.98 -14.27 4.37
C GLU A 6 -5.16 -13.95 3.46
N VAL A 7 -6.13 -14.87 3.37
CA VAL A 7 -7.36 -14.68 2.58
C VAL A 7 -8.22 -13.58 3.20
N VAL A 8 -8.33 -13.56 4.53
CA VAL A 8 -9.03 -12.49 5.24
C VAL A 8 -8.37 -11.14 5.00
N ASN A 9 -7.02 -11.08 5.02
CA ASN A 9 -6.28 -9.86 4.76
C ASN A 9 -6.48 -9.35 3.33
N LEU A 10 -6.55 -10.24 2.33
CA LEU A 10 -6.87 -9.87 0.95
C LEU A 10 -8.28 -9.30 0.80
N VAL A 11 -9.28 -9.94 1.41
CA VAL A 11 -10.66 -9.44 1.39
C VAL A 11 -10.75 -8.05 2.04
N LEU A 12 -10.09 -7.87 3.18
CA LEU A 12 -10.05 -6.59 3.87
C LEU A 12 -9.35 -5.52 3.02
N ALA A 13 -8.22 -5.86 2.39
CA ALA A 13 -7.50 -4.97 1.50
C ALA A 13 -8.34 -4.55 0.28
N LEU A 14 -9.11 -5.47 -0.30
CA LEU A 14 -10.05 -5.18 -1.39
C LEU A 14 -11.16 -4.21 -0.94
N LEU A 15 -11.75 -4.44 0.23
CA LEU A 15 -12.76 -3.54 0.79
C LEU A 15 -12.20 -2.13 1.02
N VAL A 16 -11.02 -2.03 1.64
CA VAL A 16 -10.34 -0.75 1.88
C VAL A 16 -10.02 -0.06 0.56
N THR A 17 -9.54 -0.79 -0.45
CA THR A 17 -9.28 -0.27 -1.79
C THR A 17 -10.56 0.26 -2.45
N GLY A 18 -11.67 -0.48 -2.34
CA GLY A 18 -12.97 -0.07 -2.84
C GLY A 18 -13.47 1.21 -2.19
N PHE A 19 -13.41 1.29 -0.85
CA PHE A 19 -13.71 2.52 -0.11
C PHE A 19 -12.82 3.67 -0.53
N PHE A 20 -11.53 3.42 -0.72
CA PHE A 20 -10.57 4.43 -1.11
C PHE A 20 -10.84 5.00 -2.51
N ILE A 21 -11.18 4.15 -3.48
CA ILE A 21 -11.58 4.56 -4.84
C ILE A 21 -12.91 5.32 -4.81
N PHE A 22 -13.88 4.83 -4.04
CA PHE A 22 -15.19 5.46 -3.90
C PHE A 22 -15.06 6.87 -3.30
N PHE A 23 -14.34 7.00 -2.19
CA PHE A 23 -14.11 8.27 -1.52
C PHE A 23 -13.18 9.20 -2.32
N SER A 24 -12.28 8.63 -3.13
CA SER A 24 -11.41 9.37 -4.03
C SER A 24 -12.14 10.22 -5.06
N ARG A 25 -13.32 9.77 -5.53
CA ARG A 25 -14.01 10.43 -6.66
C ARG A 25 -14.62 11.77 -6.28
N GLY A 26 -14.84 12.04 -5.00
CA GLY A 26 -15.51 13.25 -4.51
C GLY A 26 -14.59 14.41 -4.11
N TYR A 27 -13.29 14.17 -3.87
CA TYR A 27 -12.40 15.18 -3.30
C TYR A 27 -11.40 15.76 -4.32
N ARG A 28 -11.31 17.09 -4.39
CA ARG A 28 -10.28 17.84 -5.13
C ARG A 28 -8.92 17.62 -4.46
N ARG A 29 -8.24 16.54 -4.87
CA ARG A 29 -7.06 16.01 -4.16
C ARG A 29 -5.85 16.95 -4.21
N PRO A 30 -5.18 17.21 -3.09
CA PRO A 30 -3.78 17.60 -3.13
C PRO A 30 -2.95 16.44 -3.74
N ARG A 31 -2.13 16.76 -4.75
CA ARG A 31 -1.35 15.76 -5.50
C ARG A 31 -0.23 15.18 -4.64
N PHE A 32 -0.51 14.11 -3.90
CA PHE A 32 0.49 13.32 -3.16
C PHE A 32 0.72 11.95 -3.84
N PRO A 33 1.36 11.93 -5.03
CA PRO A 33 1.52 10.70 -5.81
C PRO A 33 2.27 9.59 -5.03
N PHE A 34 3.19 9.96 -4.14
CA PHE A 34 3.98 9.01 -3.35
C PHE A 34 3.14 8.22 -2.34
N LEU A 35 2.12 8.83 -1.73
CA LEU A 35 1.22 8.11 -0.80
C LEU A 35 0.35 7.09 -1.54
N TYR A 36 -0.10 7.44 -2.76
CA TYR A 36 -0.83 6.50 -3.62
C TYR A 36 0.06 5.36 -4.10
N LEU A 37 1.31 5.66 -4.44
CA LEU A 37 2.28 4.65 -4.88
C LEU A 37 2.64 3.68 -3.75
N GLY A 38 2.81 4.19 -2.52
CA GLY A 38 3.01 3.37 -1.33
C GLY A 38 1.83 2.45 -1.04
N PHE A 39 0.60 2.97 -1.12
CA PHE A 39 -0.62 2.17 -0.98
C PHE A 39 -0.74 1.08 -2.05
N PHE A 40 -0.44 1.40 -3.31
CA PHE A 40 -0.47 0.42 -4.40
C PHE A 40 0.59 -0.68 -4.23
N SER A 41 1.79 -0.31 -3.78
CA SER A 41 2.86 -1.26 -3.45
C SER A 41 2.45 -2.21 -2.32
N MET A 42 1.75 -1.69 -1.30
CA MET A 42 1.22 -2.49 -0.20
C MET A 42 0.14 -3.48 -0.69
N LEU A 43 -0.75 -3.04 -1.58
CA LEU A 43 -1.75 -3.95 -2.18
C LEU A 43 -1.10 -5.07 -2.98
N MET A 44 -0.04 -4.78 -3.72
CA MET A 44 0.73 -5.82 -4.43
C MET A 44 1.39 -6.81 -3.48
N ALA A 45 1.90 -6.36 -2.33
CA ALA A 45 2.42 -7.26 -1.29
C ALA A 45 1.34 -8.24 -0.79
N ILE A 46 0.10 -7.75 -0.58
CA ILE A 46 -1.03 -8.56 -0.12
C ILE A 46 -1.53 -9.54 -1.21
N VAL A 47 -1.32 -9.23 -2.49
CA VAL A 47 -1.55 -10.22 -3.56
C VAL A 47 -0.48 -11.29 -3.51
N PHE A 48 0.79 -10.92 -3.29
CA PHE A 48 1.89 -11.86 -3.18
C PHE A 48 1.79 -12.78 -1.96
N THR A 49 1.30 -12.32 -0.80
CA THR A 49 1.01 -13.19 0.36
C THR A 49 0.04 -14.31 0.00
N VAL A 50 -1.03 -13.99 -0.75
CA VAL A 50 -2.03 -15.01 -1.11
C VAL A 50 -1.49 -15.98 -2.16
N VAL A 51 -0.70 -15.48 -3.11
CA VAL A 51 -0.05 -16.36 -4.09
C VAL A 51 1.03 -17.21 -3.44
N GLU A 52 1.76 -16.70 -2.44
CA GLU A 52 2.70 -17.47 -1.62
C GLU A 52 2.04 -18.70 -1.02
N GLY A 53 0.86 -18.52 -0.44
CA GLY A 53 0.06 -19.60 0.11
C GLY A 53 -0.17 -20.73 -0.89
N VAL A 54 -0.41 -20.41 -2.17
CA VAL A 54 -0.84 -21.37 -3.20
C VAL A 54 0.30 -21.89 -4.08
N LEU A 55 1.32 -21.08 -4.38
CA LEU A 55 2.35 -21.33 -5.40
C LEU A 55 3.71 -20.75 -4.98
N PHE A 56 4.77 -21.58 -5.05
CA PHE A 56 6.18 -21.19 -4.89
C PHE A 56 6.47 -20.24 -3.70
N PRO A 57 6.32 -20.73 -2.45
CA PRO A 57 6.30 -19.88 -1.25
C PRO A 57 7.58 -19.07 -1.02
N VAL A 58 8.76 -19.62 -1.39
CA VAL A 58 10.03 -18.91 -1.15
C VAL A 58 10.17 -17.65 -2.00
N PHE A 59 9.73 -17.70 -3.26
CA PHE A 59 9.85 -16.57 -4.18
C PHE A 59 8.84 -15.47 -3.85
N PHE A 60 7.59 -15.87 -3.60
CA PHE A 60 6.51 -14.92 -3.29
C PHE A 60 6.69 -14.27 -1.91
N ASN A 61 7.23 -14.98 -0.92
CA ASN A 61 7.59 -14.39 0.37
C ASN A 61 8.65 -13.27 0.23
N LEU A 62 9.66 -13.48 -0.63
CA LEU A 62 10.68 -12.47 -0.90
C LEU A 62 10.08 -11.26 -1.63
N ALA A 63 9.20 -11.49 -2.61
CA ALA A 63 8.50 -10.44 -3.35
C ALA A 63 7.56 -9.64 -2.43
N GLU A 64 6.86 -10.30 -1.52
CA GLU A 64 6.04 -9.69 -0.48
C GLU A 64 6.88 -8.75 0.40
N HIS A 65 7.95 -9.27 0.99
CA HIS A 65 8.82 -8.49 1.88
C HIS A 65 9.41 -7.28 1.15
N PHE A 66 9.80 -7.45 -0.11
CA PHE A 66 10.29 -6.36 -0.95
C PHE A 66 9.20 -5.30 -1.21
N CYS A 67 7.98 -5.71 -1.52
CA CYS A 67 6.86 -4.79 -1.74
C CYS A 67 6.43 -4.05 -0.46
N TYR A 68 6.46 -4.71 0.71
CA TYR A 68 6.25 -4.02 1.99
C TYR A 68 7.36 -3.01 2.27
N GLY A 69 8.62 -3.38 2.08
CA GLY A 69 9.76 -2.46 2.22
C GLY A 69 9.65 -1.25 1.30
N ALA A 70 9.31 -1.46 0.02
CA ALA A 70 9.09 -0.39 -0.94
C ALA A 70 7.91 0.51 -0.53
N SER A 71 6.82 -0.06 -0.02
CA SER A 71 5.67 0.70 0.48
C SER A 71 6.06 1.65 1.61
N GLY A 72 6.88 1.18 2.56
CA GLY A 72 7.40 2.00 3.66
C GLY A 72 8.23 3.18 3.18
N ILE A 73 9.12 2.97 2.20
CA ILE A 73 9.93 4.04 1.60
C ILE A 73 9.04 5.08 0.92
N PHE A 74 8.03 4.64 0.15
CA PHE A 74 7.10 5.57 -0.53
C PHE A 74 6.25 6.37 0.47
N PHE A 75 5.78 5.74 1.55
CA PHE A 75 5.07 6.44 2.62
C PHE A 75 5.97 7.44 3.33
N LEU A 76 7.21 7.08 3.64
CA LEU A 76 8.18 7.98 4.26
C LEU A 76 8.44 9.21 3.38
N ILE A 77 8.72 9.01 2.08
CA ILE A 77 8.91 10.12 1.12
C ILE A 77 7.65 10.97 1.01
N GLY A 78 6.48 10.34 0.96
CA GLY A 78 5.18 11.03 0.93
C GLY A 78 4.97 11.91 2.16
N CYS A 79 5.25 11.40 3.35
CA CYS A 79 5.15 12.12 4.63
C CYS A 79 6.17 13.26 4.72
N LEU A 80 7.43 13.04 4.33
CA LEU A 80 8.46 14.09 4.32
C LEU A 80 8.09 15.23 3.37
N ARG A 81 7.58 14.92 2.17
CA ARG A 81 7.12 15.94 1.22
C ARG A 81 5.87 16.67 1.72
N LEU A 82 4.98 15.99 2.43
CA LEU A 82 3.81 16.62 3.05
C LEU A 82 4.23 17.58 4.18
N ALA A 83 5.18 17.16 5.03
CA ALA A 83 5.70 17.97 6.12
C ALA A 83 6.46 19.20 5.61
N GLY A 84 7.33 19.04 4.61
CA GLY A 84 8.06 20.15 4.00
C GLY A 84 7.15 21.18 3.34
N LYS A 85 6.08 20.74 2.67
CA LYS A 85 5.09 21.64 2.04
C LYS A 85 4.27 22.45 3.07
N ARG A 86 4.21 22.00 4.33
CA ARG A 86 3.53 22.71 5.41
C ARG A 86 4.41 23.75 6.12
N GLY A 87 5.73 23.65 6.00
CA GLY A 87 6.67 24.68 6.48
C GLY A 87 6.69 25.94 5.62
N ASP A 88 6.44 25.81 4.32
CA ASP A 88 6.47 26.93 3.35
C ASP A 88 5.23 27.84 3.41
N ILE A 89 4.12 27.35 3.96
CA ILE A 89 2.85 28.10 4.08
C ILE A 89 2.79 28.97 5.35
N ASN A 90 3.76 28.82 6.25
CA ASN A 90 3.89 29.57 7.50
C ASN A 90 5.14 30.49 7.50
N GLY A 91 5.80 30.65 6.35
CA GLY A 91 6.95 31.54 6.14
C GLY A 91 6.55 32.84 5.49
#